data_AF-A0A9J6EC89-F1
#
_entry.id   AF-A0A9J6EC89-F1
#
_cell.length_a   1.000
_cell.length_b   1.000
_cell.length_c   1.000
_cell.angle_alpha   90.00
_cell.angle_beta   90.00
_cell.angle_gamma   90.00
#
_symmetry.space_group_name_H-M   'P 1'
#
loop_
_entity.id
_entity.type
_entity.pdbx_description
1 polymer ?
#
loop_
_entity_poly.entity_id
_entity_poly.type
_entity_poly.pdbx_seq_one_letter_code
_entity_poly.pdbx_strand_id
1 'polypeptide(L)'
;MQRMTEVIVVWKLDGKVTAVVTDNASNGIKAVNALRGILELNDVTCSAHSLHLSINKALSLKEIDELCRKSGKLVAHFRHSTIARDELSRRLRAARLANRAPHAKLNAEMELYLPDARKACHTPVCHPKCTC
;
A
#
# COMPACT_ATOMS: atom_id res chain seq x y z
N MET A 1 -23.23 -3.56 20.75
CA MET A 1 -24.16 -4.57 20.18
C MET A 1 -25.38 -3.91 19.57
N GLN A 2 -26.09 -3.01 20.28
CA GLN A 2 -27.27 -2.26 19.80
C GLN A 2 -27.13 -1.63 18.40
N ARG A 3 -26.01 -0.96 18.10
CA ARG A 3 -25.81 -0.26 16.82
C ARG A 3 -25.91 -1.14 15.57
N MET A 4 -25.48 -2.40 15.64
CA MET A 4 -25.48 -3.27 14.45
C MET A 4 -26.89 -3.76 14.13
N THR A 5 -27.67 -4.12 15.17
CA THR A 5 -29.09 -4.46 15.03
C THR A 5 -29.91 -3.26 14.54
N GLU A 6 -29.64 -2.06 15.07
CA GLU A 6 -30.29 -0.82 14.59
C GLU A 6 -30.08 -0.60 13.09
N VAL A 7 -28.86 -0.77 12.58
CA VAL A 7 -28.58 -0.63 11.14
C VAL A 7 -29.34 -1.68 10.33
N ILE A 8 -29.37 -2.94 10.77
CA ILE A 8 -30.11 -4.01 10.07
C ILE A 8 -31.60 -3.63 9.94
N VAL A 9 -32.20 -3.13 11.02
CA VAL A 9 -33.62 -2.74 11.06
C VAL A 9 -33.89 -1.49 10.23
N VAL A 10 -33.11 -0.42 10.42
CA VAL A 10 -33.27 0.85 9.69
C VAL A 10 -33.17 0.64 8.18
N TRP A 11 -32.26 -0.25 7.76
CA TRP A 11 -32.03 -0.55 6.35
C TRP A 11 -32.87 -1.73 5.82
N LYS A 12 -33.74 -2.31 6.65
CA LYS A 12 -34.62 -3.46 6.31
C LYS A 12 -33.83 -4.64 5.70
N LEU A 13 -32.73 -4.99 6.34
CA LEU A 13 -31.81 -6.05 5.93
C LEU A 13 -32.10 -7.39 6.61
N ASP A 14 -33.19 -7.49 7.38
CA ASP A 14 -33.62 -8.73 8.04
C ASP A 14 -33.73 -9.89 7.05
N GLY A 15 -33.05 -11.00 7.33
CA GLY A 15 -33.00 -12.18 6.46
C GLY A 15 -32.24 -12.01 5.13
N LYS A 16 -31.66 -10.82 4.87
CA LYS A 16 -30.86 -10.53 3.66
C LYS A 16 -29.36 -10.56 3.92
N VAL A 17 -28.93 -10.53 5.18
CA VAL A 17 -27.52 -10.59 5.55
C VAL A 17 -27.04 -12.04 5.48
N THR A 18 -26.23 -12.34 4.47
CA THR A 18 -25.69 -13.70 4.28
C THR A 18 -24.47 -13.96 5.16
N ALA A 19 -23.55 -12.99 5.25
CA ALA A 19 -22.32 -13.11 6.02
C ALA A 19 -21.89 -11.74 6.57
N VAL A 20 -21.15 -11.75 7.68
CA VAL A 20 -20.53 -10.55 8.24
C VAL A 20 -19.03 -10.79 8.37
N VAL A 21 -18.23 -9.92 7.75
CA VAL A 21 -16.78 -10.00 7.81
C VAL A 21 -16.25 -9.06 8.89
N THR A 22 -15.48 -9.59 9.84
CA THR A 22 -14.90 -8.78 10.93
C THR A 22 -13.37 -8.80 10.91
N ASP A 23 -12.73 -7.81 11.53
CA ASP A 23 -11.28 -7.72 11.64
C ASP A 23 -10.67 -8.64 12.72
N ASN A 24 -11.36 -9.73 13.09
CA ASN A 24 -10.93 -10.67 14.14
C ASN A 24 -10.84 -10.04 15.56
N ALA A 25 -11.35 -8.82 15.76
CA ALA A 25 -11.41 -8.22 17.08
C ALA A 25 -12.49 -8.91 17.94
N SER A 26 -12.15 -9.24 19.19
CA SER A 26 -13.01 -10.05 20.07
C SER A 26 -14.39 -9.42 20.33
N ASN A 27 -14.49 -8.09 20.34
CA ASN A 27 -15.74 -7.36 20.44
C ASN A 27 -16.60 -7.48 19.17
N GLY A 28 -15.98 -7.47 17.98
CA GLY A 28 -16.64 -7.67 16.70
C GLY A 28 -17.21 -9.07 16.57
N ILE A 29 -16.38 -10.09 16.87
CA ILE A 29 -16.79 -11.50 16.86
C ILE A 29 -17.98 -11.73 17.80
N LYS A 30 -17.89 -11.25 19.05
CA LYS A 30 -19.00 -11.36 20.02
C LYS A 30 -20.27 -10.67 19.55
N ALA A 31 -20.15 -9.53 18.87
CA ALA A 31 -21.30 -8.80 18.36
C ALA A 31 -21.98 -9.54 17.20
N VAL A 32 -21.20 -10.16 16.30
CA VAL A 32 -21.72 -10.98 15.19
C VAL A 32 -22.37 -12.26 15.71
N ASN A 33 -21.75 -12.95 16.66
CA ASN A 33 -22.29 -14.17 17.27
C ASN A 33 -23.62 -13.93 18.01
N ALA A 34 -23.89 -12.70 18.43
CA ALA A 34 -25.14 -12.32 19.07
C ALA A 34 -26.27 -11.97 18.07
N LEU A 35 -25.95 -11.79 16.78
CA LEU A 35 -26.96 -11.57 15.74
C LEU A 35 -27.67 -12.87 15.40
N ARG A 36 -28.98 -12.79 15.18
CA ARG A 36 -29.82 -13.90 14.73
C ARG A 36 -30.20 -13.69 13.27
N GLY A 37 -30.32 -14.77 12.50
CA GLY A 37 -30.79 -14.72 11.11
C GLY A 37 -29.71 -14.41 10.07
N ILE A 38 -28.43 -14.58 10.41
CA ILE A 38 -27.33 -14.59 9.44
C ILE A 38 -27.08 -16.04 9.03
N LEU A 39 -26.95 -16.29 7.73
CA LEU A 39 -26.77 -17.64 7.18
C LEU A 39 -25.39 -18.22 7.52
N GLU A 40 -24.34 -17.41 7.36
CA GLU A 40 -22.95 -17.74 7.68
C GLU A 40 -22.52 -17.02 8.96
N LEU A 41 -22.77 -17.66 10.10
CA LEU A 41 -22.34 -17.20 11.43
C LEU A 41 -20.88 -17.56 11.75
N ASN A 42 -20.27 -18.43 10.95
CA ASN A 42 -18.93 -18.93 11.23
C ASN A 42 -17.86 -17.94 10.74
N ASP A 43 -17.49 -17.04 11.64
CA ASP A 43 -16.17 -16.42 11.77
C ASP A 43 -15.46 -16.03 10.46
N VAL A 44 -16.19 -15.32 9.58
CA VAL A 44 -15.59 -14.76 8.37
C VAL A 44 -14.69 -13.61 8.80
N THR A 45 -13.41 -13.91 8.99
CA THR A 45 -12.40 -12.91 9.33
C THR A 45 -11.90 -12.23 8.06
N CYS A 46 -11.61 -10.94 8.17
CA CYS A 46 -11.07 -10.16 7.08
C CYS A 46 -9.68 -10.68 6.70
N SER A 47 -9.52 -11.20 5.48
CA SER A 47 -8.26 -11.77 5.00
C SER A 47 -7.11 -10.75 5.06
N ALA A 48 -7.39 -9.46 4.85
CA ALA A 48 -6.40 -8.40 4.99
C ALA A 48 -5.90 -8.26 6.44
N HIS A 49 -6.81 -8.37 7.43
CA HIS A 49 -6.43 -8.34 8.83
C HIS A 49 -5.65 -9.59 9.22
N SER A 50 -6.09 -10.77 8.78
CA SER A 50 -5.37 -12.03 9.02
C SER A 50 -3.95 -11.99 8.46
N LEU A 51 -3.77 -11.46 7.24
CA LEU A 51 -2.45 -11.26 6.65
C LEU A 51 -1.61 -10.26 7.46
N HIS A 52 -2.20 -9.15 7.90
CA HIS A 52 -1.50 -8.18 8.74
C HIS A 52 -1.03 -8.78 10.07
N LEU A 53 -1.85 -9.62 10.72
CA LEU A 53 -1.46 -10.37 11.91
C LEU A 53 -0.28 -11.31 11.65
N SER A 54 -0.32 -12.07 10.54
CA SER A 54 0.78 -12.95 10.16
C SER A 54 2.09 -12.19 9.90
N ILE A 55 2.02 -11.07 9.18
CA ILE A 55 3.18 -10.22 8.91
C ILE A 55 3.75 -9.65 10.21
N ASN A 56 2.91 -9.07 11.07
CA ASN A 56 3.37 -8.54 12.37
C ASN A 56 3.97 -9.63 13.24
N LYS A 57 3.43 -10.84 13.21
CA LYS A 57 4.00 -11.97 13.94
C LYS A 57 5.40 -12.33 13.43
N ALA A 58 5.60 -12.36 12.12
CA ALA A 58 6.91 -12.56 11.52
C ALA A 58 7.89 -11.41 11.86
N LEU A 59 7.43 -10.17 11.82
CA LEU A 59 8.26 -9.00 12.19
C LEU A 59 8.60 -8.94 13.68
N SER A 60 7.82 -9.60 14.54
CA SER A 60 8.09 -9.69 15.98
C SER A 60 9.22 -10.67 16.35
N LEU A 61 9.78 -11.39 15.38
CA LEU A 61 10.99 -12.20 15.60
C LEU A 61 12.13 -11.28 16.04
N LYS A 62 12.85 -11.66 17.10
CA LYS A 62 13.76 -10.79 17.83
C LYS A 62 14.80 -10.11 16.92
N GLU A 63 15.38 -10.86 15.99
CA GLU A 63 16.38 -10.38 15.04
C GLU A 63 15.80 -9.34 14.08
N ILE A 64 14.56 -9.56 13.63
CA ILE A 64 13.86 -8.67 12.70
C ILE A 64 13.38 -7.41 13.43
N ASP A 65 12.78 -7.57 14.62
CA ASP A 65 12.33 -6.45 15.45
C ASP A 65 13.51 -5.53 15.82
N GLU A 66 14.67 -6.10 16.17
CA GLU A 66 15.87 -5.31 16.46
C GLU A 66 16.32 -4.48 15.24
N LEU A 67 16.28 -5.06 14.04
CA LEU A 67 16.59 -4.36 12.79
C LEU A 67 15.55 -3.26 12.50
N CYS A 68 14.26 -3.56 12.64
CA CYS A 68 13.17 -2.60 12.48
C CYS A 68 13.34 -1.42 13.45
N ARG A 69 13.70 -1.68 14.70
CA ARG A 69 13.92 -0.66 15.72
C ARG A 69 15.15 0.20 15.45
N LYS A 70 16.27 -0.40 15.01
CA LYS A 70 17.47 0.35 14.59
C LYS A 70 17.16 1.25 13.39
N SER A 71 16.44 0.72 12.40
CA SER A 71 15.99 1.46 11.23
C SER A 71 15.03 2.60 11.62
N GLY A 72 14.10 2.34 12.54
CA GLY A 72 13.19 3.34 13.09
C GLY A 72 13.91 4.47 13.81
N LYS A 73 14.97 4.17 14.59
CA LYS A 73 15.83 5.18 15.22
C LYS A 73 16.57 6.04 14.20
N LEU A 74 17.08 5.44 13.13
CA LEU A 74 17.73 6.15 12.03
C LEU A 74 16.75 7.13 11.39
N VAL A 75 15.55 6.67 11.01
CA VAL A 75 14.51 7.52 10.42
C VAL A 75 14.08 8.62 11.41
N ALA A 76 13.91 8.29 12.69
CA ALA A 76 13.56 9.25 13.72
C ALA A 76 14.62 10.36 13.86
N HIS A 77 15.92 10.03 13.79
CA HIS A 77 17.00 11.03 13.81
C HIS A 77 16.81 12.08 12.71
N PHE A 78 16.61 11.63 11.46
CA PHE A 78 16.39 12.55 10.34
C PHE A 78 15.03 13.25 10.39
N ARG A 79 14.01 12.65 11.02
CA ARG A 79 12.71 13.30 11.19
C ARG A 79 12.77 14.45 12.20
N HIS A 80 13.56 14.30 13.26
CA HIS A 80 13.62 15.27 14.37
C HIS A 80 14.74 16.31 14.21
N SER A 81 15.82 15.99 13.50
CA SER A 81 16.90 16.95 13.24
C SER A 81 16.75 17.61 11.87
N THR A 82 16.35 18.88 11.86
CA THR A 82 16.25 19.68 10.63
C THR A 82 17.57 19.74 9.88
N ILE A 83 18.69 19.93 10.61
CA ILE A 83 20.04 19.98 10.02
C ILE A 83 20.37 18.65 9.32
N ALA A 84 20.16 17.52 9.99
CA ALA A 84 20.47 16.21 9.42
C ALA A 84 19.56 15.89 8.22
N ARG A 85 18.27 16.25 8.30
CA ARG A 85 17.30 16.07 7.21
C ARG A 85 17.69 16.86 5.96
N ASP A 86 18.08 18.11 6.14
CA ASP A 86 18.40 19.01 5.03
C ASP A 86 19.71 18.58 4.36
N GLU A 87 20.70 18.15 5.15
CA GLU A 87 21.94 17.56 4.63
C GLU A 87 21.68 16.24 3.87
N LEU A 88 20.86 15.34 4.42
CA LEU A 88 20.46 14.11 3.73
C LEU A 88 19.76 14.43 2.40
N SER A 89 18.84 15.39 2.40
CA SER A 89 18.11 15.83 1.21
C SER A 89 19.06 16.39 0.15
N ARG A 90 20.04 17.20 0.56
CA ARG A 90 21.07 17.75 -0.33
C ARG A 90 21.89 16.65 -0.98
N ARG A 91 22.36 15.66 -0.21
CA ARG A 91 23.12 14.51 -0.72
C ARG A 91 22.31 13.65 -1.68
N LEU A 92 21.05 13.35 -1.36
CA LEU A 92 20.16 12.57 -2.24
C LEU A 92 19.88 13.29 -3.55
N ARG A 93 19.72 14.63 -3.53
CA ARG A 93 19.58 15.43 -4.76
C ARG A 93 20.84 15.38 -5.61
N ALA A 94 22.02 15.58 -5.01
CA ALA A 94 23.29 15.49 -5.71
C ALA A 94 23.51 14.11 -6.35
N ALA A 95 23.24 13.03 -5.60
CA ALA A 95 23.33 11.66 -6.11
C ALA A 95 22.35 11.39 -7.26
N ARG A 96 21.10 11.88 -7.19
CA ARG A 96 20.13 11.77 -8.29
C ARG A 96 20.60 12.49 -9.55
N LEU A 97 21.18 13.68 -9.42
CA LEU A 97 21.75 14.42 -10.56
C LEU A 97 22.95 13.69 -11.16
N ALA A 98 23.85 13.18 -10.31
CA ALA A 98 24.99 12.38 -10.74
C ALA A 98 24.57 11.10 -11.48
N ASN A 99 23.50 10.43 -11.04
CA ASN A 99 22.96 9.24 -11.70
C ASN A 99 22.16 9.57 -12.98
N ARG A 100 21.60 10.78 -13.10
CA ARG A 100 20.91 11.23 -14.31
C ARG A 100 21.88 11.58 -15.44
N ALA A 101 23.05 12.15 -15.12
CA ALA A 101 24.06 12.54 -16.11
C ALA A 101 24.49 11.40 -17.08
N PRO A 102 24.78 10.17 -16.63
CA PRO A 102 25.11 9.07 -17.53
C PRO A 102 23.92 8.63 -18.40
N HIS A 103 22.69 8.62 -17.88
CA HIS A 103 21.50 8.32 -18.69
C HIS A 103 21.19 9.40 -19.73
N ALA A 104 21.41 10.68 -19.40
CA ALA A 104 21.23 11.77 -20.35
C ALA A 104 22.26 11.73 -21.48
N LYS A 105 23.51 11.34 -21.17
CA LYS A 105 24.55 11.12 -22.18
C LYS A 105 24.22 9.94 -23.11
N LEU A 106 23.80 8.80 -22.55
CA LEU A 106 23.36 7.64 -23.34
C LEU A 106 22.17 7.98 -24.24
N ASN A 107 21.19 8.73 -23.74
CA ASN A 107 20.04 9.14 -24.54
C ASN A 107 20.44 10.12 -25.66
N ALA A 108 21.34 11.07 -25.39
CA ALA A 108 21.85 12.01 -26.39
C ALA A 108 22.72 11.31 -27.46
N GLU A 109 23.54 10.33 -27.06
CA GLU A 109 24.33 9.49 -27.97
C GLU A 109 23.42 8.59 -28.83
N MET A 110 22.34 8.05 -28.25
CA MET A 110 21.34 7.26 -28.98
C MET A 110 20.54 8.11 -29.97
N GLU A 111 20.21 9.37 -29.64
CA GLU A 111 19.59 10.32 -30.59
C GLU A 111 20.54 10.75 -31.72
N LEU A 112 21.86 10.77 -31.47
CA LEU A 112 22.86 11.02 -32.51
C LEU A 112 23.04 9.83 -33.46
N TYR A 113 22.95 8.60 -32.94
CA TYR A 113 23.13 7.37 -33.72
C TYR A 113 21.86 6.94 -34.48
N LEU A 114 20.68 7.36 -34.01
CA LEU A 114 19.36 7.07 -34.60
C LEU A 114 18.49 8.35 -34.64
N PRO A 115 18.82 9.35 -35.47
CA PRO A 115 18.06 10.61 -35.54
C PRO A 115 16.61 10.44 -36.01
N ASP A 116 16.30 9.31 -36.67
CA ASP A 116 14.98 9.02 -37.26
C ASP A 116 14.14 7.98 -36.49
N ALA A 117 14.57 7.53 -35.30
CA ALA A 117 13.77 6.57 -34.51
C ALA A 117 12.38 7.13 -34.12
N ARG A 118 12.24 8.46 -34.07
CA ARG A 118 10.95 9.14 -33.85
C ARG A 118 10.04 9.18 -35.08
N LYS A 119 10.56 8.98 -36.30
CA LYS A 119 9.77 8.94 -37.54
C LYS A 119 9.14 7.57 -37.83
N ALA A 120 9.55 6.52 -37.12
CA ALA A 120 8.98 5.18 -37.29
C ALA A 120 7.54 5.04 -36.74
N CYS A 121 7.05 6.00 -35.94
CA CYS A 121 5.70 5.98 -35.36
C CYS A 121 4.70 6.89 -36.11
N HIS A 122 4.78 6.90 -37.44
CA HIS A 122 3.70 7.41 -38.31
C HIS A 122 3.15 6.29 -39.22
N THR A 123 3.03 5.08 -38.69
CA THR A 123 2.12 4.09 -39.27
C THR A 123 0.70 4.36 -38.73
N PRO A 124 -0.35 4.39 -39.57
CA PRO A 124 -1.71 4.80 -39.21
C PRO A 124 -2.47 3.81 -38.29
N VAL A 125 -1.75 2.98 -37.54
CA VAL A 125 -2.31 1.92 -36.69
C VAL A 125 -1.89 2.13 -35.23
N CYS A 126 -2.24 3.29 -34.66
CA CYS A 126 -2.24 3.47 -33.21
C CYS A 126 -3.67 3.63 -32.71
N HIS A 127 -4.02 2.81 -31.73
CA HIS A 127 -5.36 2.66 -31.16
C HIS A 127 -5.75 3.92 -30.35
N PRO A 128 -7.03 4.36 -30.34
CA PRO A 128 -7.44 5.68 -29.82
C PRO A 128 -7.30 5.93 -28.32
N LYS A 129 -6.71 5.00 -27.56
CA LYS A 129 -6.62 5.07 -26.09
C LYS A 129 -5.21 5.30 -25.55
N CYS A 130 -4.23 5.54 -26.42
CA CYS A 130 -2.93 6.06 -25.98
C CYS A 130 -3.06 7.58 -25.79
N THR A 131 -3.16 8.02 -24.54
CA THR A 131 -2.96 9.43 -24.17
C THR A 131 -1.46 9.74 -24.23
N CYS A 132 -1.01 10.21 -25.39
CA CYS A 132 0.21 11.01 -25.50
C CYS A 132 -0.11 12.48 -25.15
#